data_AF-A0A966SCZ0-F1
#
_entry.id   AF-A0A966SCZ0-F1
#
_cell.length_a   1.000
_cell.length_b   1.000
_cell.length_c   1.000
_cell.angle_alpha   90.00
_cell.angle_beta   90.00
_cell.angle_gamma   90.00
#
_symmetry.space_group_name_H-M   'P 1'
#
loop_
_entity.id
_entity.type
_entity.pdbx_description
1 polymer ?
#
loop_
_entity_poly.entity_id
_entity_poly.type
_entity_poly.pdbx_seq_one_letter_code
_entity_poly.pdbx_strand_id
1 'polypeptide(L)'
;MKPSSRWVLGWVLTWAALNLALPLAAQTAAKMPPVPKGGLRLTLPPTVYAVPGVPMNLHYSNTVLAASEAAPAFTVECSVGETLSNRWTLTATKAQAGRHPLTMRASLGAGGAAERATTEVRVVAADAGKAQDIALLIVGDSLTHASAYPNEMARLLSLPGNPKWRMLGTHRPASAATNVAHEGYGGWTWSRFNTLFNPDRPMPGYTNSSPFVAATGPQGKPQLDVGNYIKKHCGGRAPDFVTFLLGINDCFRLKADDPAALDAGITQMLQQADLLLAAFHEAAPKAELGVGLTTPGNIREAAFVANYKNQYSRANWHAVQHRLVERQLAHFAGREAEGIFIVPTELNLDIVGGYPDNNAVHPNTTGYQQIGASFYSWLKWRLAERDRLAAGK
;
A
#
# COMPACT_ATOMS: atom_id res chain seq x y z
N MET A 1 -31.66 -3.01 75.81
CA MET A 1 -30.91 -1.78 75.41
C MET A 1 -30.00 -2.13 74.24
N LYS A 2 -29.80 -1.20 73.28
CA LYS A 2 -28.66 -1.20 72.31
C LYS A 2 -27.36 -0.80 73.05
N PRO A 3 -26.12 -0.94 72.51
CA PRO A 3 -25.68 -1.09 71.10
C PRO A 3 -25.00 -2.48 70.82
N SER A 4 -24.15 -2.76 69.82
CA SER A 4 -23.44 -1.93 68.81
C SER A 4 -23.13 -2.61 67.46
N SER A 5 -22.69 -1.77 66.52
CA SER A 5 -21.94 -1.98 65.28
C SER A 5 -20.62 -2.78 65.41
N ARG A 6 -19.94 -3.30 64.37
CA ARG A 6 -19.92 -2.98 62.92
C ARG A 6 -19.72 -4.26 62.08
N TRP A 7 -20.36 -4.34 60.90
CA TRP A 7 -19.94 -5.25 59.82
C TRP A 7 -19.21 -4.43 58.73
N VAL A 8 -18.04 -4.88 58.32
CA VAL A 8 -17.33 -4.37 57.14
C VAL A 8 -17.66 -5.30 55.97
N LEU A 9 -18.51 -4.84 55.05
CA LEU A 9 -18.79 -5.58 53.82
C LEU A 9 -17.64 -5.35 52.83
N GLY A 10 -16.83 -6.38 52.60
CA GLY A 10 -15.85 -6.37 51.51
C GLY A 10 -16.55 -6.47 50.16
N TRP A 11 -16.48 -5.42 49.36
CA TRP A 11 -16.97 -5.44 47.98
C TRP A 11 -15.94 -6.13 47.08
N VAL A 12 -16.24 -7.37 46.68
CA VAL A 12 -15.52 -8.03 45.58
C VAL A 12 -16.05 -7.44 44.27
N LEU A 13 -15.34 -6.44 43.74
CA LEU A 13 -15.57 -5.93 42.40
C LEU A 13 -15.02 -6.92 41.36
N THR A 14 -15.88 -7.83 40.90
CA THR A 14 -15.63 -8.67 39.74
C THR A 14 -15.48 -7.80 38.49
N TRP A 15 -14.24 -7.67 38.01
CA TRP A 15 -13.95 -7.07 36.71
C TRP A 15 -14.46 -7.98 35.58
N ALA A 16 -15.73 -7.81 35.21
CA ALA A 16 -16.24 -8.28 33.94
C ALA A 16 -15.62 -7.43 32.82
N ALA A 17 -14.56 -7.95 32.19
CA ALA A 17 -13.96 -7.34 31.00
C ALA A 17 -14.98 -7.41 29.85
N LEU A 18 -15.76 -6.34 29.70
CA LEU A 18 -16.72 -6.21 28.62
C LEU A 18 -15.94 -5.96 27.32
N ASN A 19 -15.57 -7.04 26.63
CA ASN A 19 -15.06 -7.00 25.27
C ASN A 19 -16.18 -6.49 24.34
N LEU A 20 -16.33 -5.16 24.29
CA LEU A 20 -17.01 -4.44 23.24
C LEU A 20 -16.17 -4.60 21.97
N ALA A 21 -16.32 -5.75 21.32
CA ALA A 21 -16.02 -5.91 19.92
C ALA A 21 -16.93 -4.92 19.17
N LEU A 22 -16.37 -3.73 18.86
CA LEU A 22 -16.98 -2.82 17.91
C LEU A 22 -17.24 -3.64 16.65
N PRO A 23 -18.50 -3.72 16.17
CA PRO A 23 -18.74 -4.41 14.91
C PRO A 23 -17.92 -3.68 13.86
N LEU A 24 -17.06 -4.43 13.16
CA LEU A 24 -16.39 -3.94 11.97
C LEU A 24 -17.51 -3.65 10.98
N ALA A 25 -17.96 -2.39 10.97
CA ALA A 25 -19.06 -1.95 10.12
C ALA A 25 -18.52 -1.98 8.70
N ALA A 26 -18.72 -3.13 8.05
CA ALA A 26 -18.50 -3.29 6.63
C ALA A 26 -19.37 -2.23 5.95
N GLN A 27 -18.75 -1.10 5.60
CA GLN A 27 -19.38 -0.14 4.72
C GLN A 27 -19.73 -0.92 3.46
N THR A 28 -21.03 -1.09 3.24
CA THR A 28 -21.54 -1.70 2.03
C THR A 28 -21.11 -0.81 0.89
N ALA A 29 -19.97 -1.16 0.27
CA ALA A 29 -19.33 -0.38 -0.76
C ALA A 29 -20.39 0.03 -1.78
N ALA A 30 -20.61 1.34 -1.90
CA ALA A 30 -21.68 1.87 -2.72
C ALA A 30 -21.57 1.25 -4.12
N LYS A 31 -22.69 0.75 -4.67
CA LYS A 31 -22.70 0.13 -6.00
C LYS A 31 -22.05 1.09 -6.99
N MET A 32 -20.85 0.72 -7.46
CA MET A 32 -20.09 1.59 -8.33
C MET A 32 -20.85 1.84 -9.63
N PRO A 33 -20.70 3.02 -10.25
CA PRO A 33 -21.21 3.26 -11.59
C PRO A 33 -20.67 2.19 -12.56
N PRO A 34 -21.49 1.70 -13.50
CA PRO A 34 -21.01 0.80 -14.54
C PRO A 34 -19.92 1.49 -15.36
N VAL A 35 -18.91 0.71 -15.78
CA VAL A 35 -17.83 1.16 -16.67
C VAL A 35 -18.46 1.74 -17.96
N PRO A 36 -18.27 3.03 -18.30
CA PRO A 36 -18.86 3.59 -19.49
C PRO A 36 -18.24 2.95 -20.74
N LYS A 37 -19.06 2.29 -21.57
CA LYS A 37 -18.61 1.82 -22.90
C LYS A 37 -18.21 3.03 -23.74
N GLY A 38 -16.96 3.04 -24.23
CA GLY A 38 -16.41 4.15 -25.01
C GLY A 38 -16.08 5.41 -24.21
N GLY A 39 -16.11 5.37 -22.87
CA GLY A 39 -15.79 6.51 -22.03
C GLY A 39 -14.33 6.60 -21.59
N LEU A 40 -13.95 7.80 -21.18
CA LEU A 40 -12.76 8.07 -20.39
C LEU A 40 -13.09 7.85 -18.91
N ARG A 41 -12.18 7.25 -18.14
CA ARG A 41 -12.31 7.08 -16.68
C ARG A 41 -11.01 7.54 -16.04
N LEU A 42 -11.10 8.38 -15.01
CA LEU A 42 -9.93 8.92 -14.32
C LEU A 42 -9.91 8.49 -12.85
N THR A 43 -8.75 8.06 -12.38
CA THR A 43 -8.45 7.76 -10.98
C THR A 43 -7.41 8.73 -10.46
N LEU A 44 -7.63 9.22 -9.24
CA LEU A 44 -6.64 10.01 -8.52
C LEU A 44 -6.82 9.79 -7.01
N PRO A 45 -5.76 9.41 -6.27
CA PRO A 45 -5.78 9.24 -4.82
C PRO A 45 -6.00 10.58 -4.11
N PRO A 46 -6.59 10.59 -2.90
CA PRO A 46 -6.91 11.82 -2.18
C PRO A 46 -5.66 12.62 -1.75
N THR A 47 -4.49 11.99 -1.71
CA THR A 47 -3.23 12.64 -1.31
C THR A 47 -2.04 12.05 -2.07
N VAL A 48 -1.11 12.92 -2.44
CA VAL A 48 0.21 12.58 -3.00
C VAL A 48 1.27 13.12 -2.03
N TYR A 49 2.26 12.29 -1.67
CA TYR A 49 3.29 12.67 -0.71
C TYR A 49 4.59 13.05 -1.43
N ALA A 50 5.26 14.10 -0.97
CA ALA A 50 6.53 14.56 -1.50
C ALA A 50 7.49 15.01 -0.38
N VAL A 51 8.78 14.87 -0.62
CA VAL A 51 9.85 15.26 0.31
C VAL A 51 10.89 16.07 -0.47
N PRO A 52 11.43 17.18 0.07
CA PRO A 52 12.43 17.98 -0.62
C PRO A 52 13.63 17.16 -1.12
N GLY A 53 13.97 17.33 -2.39
CA GLY A 53 15.04 16.58 -3.07
C GLY A 53 14.69 15.15 -3.49
N VAL A 54 13.49 14.63 -3.19
CA VAL A 54 13.00 13.34 -3.68
C VAL A 54 12.03 13.56 -4.84
N PRO A 55 12.30 13.02 -6.05
CA PRO A 55 11.39 13.14 -7.17
C PRO A 55 10.06 12.43 -6.95
N MET A 56 8.96 13.12 -7.20
CA MET A 56 7.61 12.57 -7.28
C MET A 56 7.01 12.87 -8.65
N ASN A 57 6.37 11.88 -9.27
CA ASN A 57 5.73 11.99 -10.58
C ASN A 57 4.27 11.55 -10.50
N LEU A 58 3.45 12.12 -11.38
CA LEU A 58 2.10 11.69 -11.68
C LEU A 58 2.07 11.43 -13.18
N HIS A 59 2.32 10.18 -13.57
CA HIS A 59 2.28 9.75 -14.97
C HIS A 59 0.83 9.65 -15.45
N TYR A 60 0.46 10.40 -16.49
CA TYR A 60 -0.94 10.51 -16.91
C TYR A 60 -1.53 9.16 -17.38
N SER A 61 -0.70 8.34 -18.03
CA SER A 61 -1.03 6.97 -18.43
C SER A 61 -1.46 6.05 -17.28
N ASN A 62 -1.12 6.40 -16.05
CA ASN A 62 -1.40 5.57 -14.86
C ASN A 62 -2.67 6.05 -14.15
N THR A 63 -3.20 7.22 -14.51
CA THR A 63 -4.41 7.82 -13.95
C THR A 63 -5.67 7.60 -14.77
N VAL A 64 -5.59 7.04 -15.99
CA VAL A 64 -6.77 6.90 -16.84
C VAL A 64 -6.90 5.54 -17.52
N LEU A 65 -8.15 5.11 -17.66
CA LEU A 65 -8.56 4.08 -18.61
C LEU A 65 -9.37 4.74 -19.73
N ALA A 66 -8.94 4.51 -20.96
CA ALA A 66 -9.62 4.93 -22.18
C ALA A 66 -9.51 3.80 -23.22
N ALA A 67 -10.24 3.92 -24.34
CA ALA A 67 -10.10 2.99 -25.45
C ALA A 67 -8.69 3.05 -26.08
N SER A 68 -8.26 1.98 -26.76
CA SER A 68 -6.90 1.81 -27.29
C SER A 68 -6.47 2.88 -28.29
N GLU A 69 -7.44 3.41 -29.02
CA GLU A 69 -7.35 4.41 -30.08
C GLU A 69 -7.52 5.85 -29.55
N ALA A 70 -7.90 6.00 -28.28
CA ALA A 70 -8.10 7.29 -27.65
C ALA A 70 -6.76 7.84 -27.13
N ALA A 71 -6.46 9.10 -27.47
CA ALA A 71 -5.34 9.85 -26.92
C ALA A 71 -5.89 11.01 -26.06
N PRO A 72 -6.07 10.81 -24.74
CA PRO A 72 -6.62 11.87 -23.88
C PRO A 72 -5.67 13.07 -23.81
N ALA A 73 -6.22 14.27 -23.95
CA ALA A 73 -5.51 15.51 -23.64
C ALA A 73 -5.61 15.80 -22.15
N PHE A 74 -4.49 16.16 -21.53
CA PHE A 74 -4.38 16.38 -20.08
C PHE A 74 -4.08 17.83 -19.75
N THR A 75 -4.68 18.32 -18.66
CA THR A 75 -4.29 19.59 -18.03
C THR A 75 -4.16 19.39 -16.52
N VAL A 76 -3.14 20.02 -15.93
CA VAL A 76 -2.88 19.96 -14.49
C VAL A 76 -2.73 21.38 -13.95
N GLU A 77 -3.50 21.68 -12.91
CA GLU A 77 -3.47 22.95 -12.18
C GLU A 77 -2.89 22.66 -10.77
N CYS A 78 -1.67 23.12 -10.48
CA CYS A 78 -1.06 23.03 -9.15
C CYS A 78 -0.09 24.21 -8.92
N SER A 79 0.10 24.64 -7.67
CA SER A 79 1.04 25.73 -7.31
C SER A 79 2.50 25.30 -7.22
N VAL A 80 2.78 24.00 -7.35
CA VAL A 80 4.12 23.41 -7.33
C VAL A 80 4.28 22.35 -8.42
N GLY A 81 5.52 22.05 -8.78
CA GLY A 81 5.86 21.09 -9.83
C GLY A 81 5.74 21.67 -11.24
N GLU A 82 5.96 20.81 -12.22
CA GLU A 82 5.98 21.12 -13.65
C GLU A 82 5.07 20.16 -14.42
N THR A 83 4.34 20.68 -15.39
CA THR A 83 3.46 19.92 -16.29
C THR A 83 4.22 19.60 -17.57
N LEU A 84 4.61 18.33 -17.75
CA LEU A 84 5.23 17.80 -18.96
C LEU A 84 4.19 17.08 -19.83
N SER A 85 4.52 16.75 -21.07
CA SER A 85 3.59 16.11 -22.01
C SER A 85 3.04 14.75 -21.57
N ASN A 86 3.76 14.01 -20.72
CA ASN A 86 3.38 12.67 -20.26
C ASN A 86 3.15 12.53 -18.74
N ARG A 87 3.46 13.57 -17.96
CA ARG A 87 3.35 13.56 -16.50
C ARG A 87 3.39 14.96 -15.90
N TRP A 88 2.81 15.12 -14.72
CA TRP A 88 3.23 16.18 -13.80
C TRP A 88 4.40 15.67 -12.95
N THR A 89 5.37 16.52 -12.62
CA THR A 89 6.58 16.13 -11.87
C THR A 89 6.96 17.19 -10.84
N LEU A 90 7.50 16.76 -9.70
CA LEU A 90 7.94 17.61 -8.61
C LEU A 90 9.20 17.03 -7.97
N THR A 91 10.30 17.79 -8.01
CA THR A 91 11.39 17.65 -7.04
C THR A 91 11.28 18.83 -6.08
N ALA A 92 10.66 18.61 -4.92
CA ALA A 92 10.30 19.70 -4.02
C ALA A 92 11.54 20.39 -3.41
N THR A 93 11.36 21.65 -3.05
CA THR A 93 12.31 22.44 -2.23
C THR A 93 11.77 22.59 -0.80
N LYS A 94 12.62 22.97 0.16
CA LYS A 94 12.19 23.23 1.54
C LYS A 94 11.15 24.36 1.64
N ALA A 95 11.23 25.36 0.75
CA ALA A 95 10.29 26.49 0.72
C ALA A 95 8.89 26.10 0.21
N GLN A 96 8.75 24.94 -0.43
CA GLN A 96 7.48 24.38 -0.89
C GLN A 96 6.86 23.42 0.14
N ALA A 97 7.32 23.39 1.39
CA ALA A 97 6.71 22.58 2.44
C ALA A 97 5.28 23.08 2.75
N GLY A 98 4.30 22.17 2.74
CA GLY A 98 2.90 22.53 2.88
C GLY A 98 1.94 21.58 2.17
N ARG A 99 0.74 22.11 1.88
CA ARG A 99 -0.38 21.42 1.24
C ARG A 99 -0.73 22.18 -0.03
N HIS A 100 -0.68 21.50 -1.17
CA HIS A 100 -0.91 22.09 -2.47
C HIS A 100 -2.02 21.33 -3.19
N PRO A 101 -3.21 21.92 -3.41
CA PRO A 101 -4.23 21.28 -4.22
C PRO A 101 -3.71 21.12 -5.65
N LEU A 102 -3.96 19.95 -6.23
CA LEU A 102 -3.71 19.64 -7.63
C LEU A 102 -5.04 19.23 -8.26
N THR A 103 -5.52 19.98 -9.25
CA THR A 103 -6.61 19.54 -10.13
C THR A 103 -5.99 18.89 -11.36
N MET A 104 -6.48 17.71 -11.72
CA MET A 104 -6.22 17.09 -13.00
C MET A 104 -7.51 17.02 -13.83
N ARG A 105 -7.40 17.28 -15.13
CA ARG A 105 -8.46 17.03 -16.10
C ARG A 105 -7.91 16.20 -17.25
N ALA A 106 -8.72 15.29 -17.75
CA ALA A 106 -8.45 14.53 -18.96
C ALA A 106 -9.65 14.65 -19.91
N SER A 107 -9.42 14.68 -21.22
CA SER A 107 -10.50 14.82 -22.20
C SER A 107 -10.19 14.15 -23.54
N LEU A 108 -11.21 13.67 -24.25
CA LEU A 108 -11.08 13.04 -25.57
C LEU A 108 -11.32 14.03 -26.74
N GLY A 109 -11.08 15.33 -26.53
CA GLY A 109 -11.31 16.37 -27.52
C GLY A 109 -12.74 16.92 -27.54
N ALA A 110 -13.06 17.75 -28.54
CA ALA A 110 -14.33 18.45 -28.63
C ALA A 110 -15.52 17.49 -28.81
N GLY A 111 -16.50 17.54 -27.90
CA GLY A 111 -17.63 16.61 -27.85
C GLY A 111 -17.31 15.22 -27.28
N GLY A 112 -16.05 14.95 -26.93
CA GLY A 112 -15.62 13.70 -26.28
C GLY A 112 -15.83 13.71 -24.77
N ALA A 113 -15.68 12.54 -24.14
CA ALA A 113 -15.73 12.41 -22.68
C ALA A 113 -14.64 13.26 -22.01
N ALA A 114 -14.97 13.88 -20.88
CA ALA A 114 -14.05 14.65 -20.06
C ALA A 114 -14.24 14.33 -18.58
N GLU A 115 -13.12 14.13 -17.87
CA GLU A 115 -13.06 13.75 -16.46
C GLU A 115 -12.25 14.77 -15.67
N ARG A 116 -12.57 14.93 -14.38
CA ARG A 116 -11.86 15.82 -13.45
C ARG A 116 -11.73 15.16 -12.08
N ALA A 117 -10.53 15.17 -11.53
CA ALA A 117 -10.30 14.84 -10.11
C ALA A 117 -9.35 15.84 -9.44
N THR A 118 -9.27 15.75 -8.12
CA THR A 118 -8.42 16.59 -7.27
C THR A 118 -7.67 15.74 -6.25
N THR A 119 -6.42 16.08 -5.99
CA THR A 119 -5.60 15.51 -4.91
C THR A 119 -4.90 16.61 -4.13
N GLU A 120 -4.48 16.32 -2.90
CA GLU A 120 -3.62 17.21 -2.11
C GLU A 120 -2.17 16.71 -2.18
N VAL A 121 -1.28 17.49 -2.80
CA VAL A 121 0.17 17.26 -2.72
C VAL A 121 0.66 17.75 -1.35
N ARG A 122 1.11 16.82 -0.51
CA ARG A 122 1.70 17.09 0.81
C ARG A 122 3.21 17.04 0.72
N VAL A 123 3.83 18.22 0.77
CA VAL A 123 5.29 18.37 0.84
C VAL A 123 5.68 18.48 2.31
N VAL A 124 6.48 17.55 2.81
CA VAL A 124 6.91 17.52 4.22
C VAL A 124 8.41 17.67 4.37
N ALA A 125 8.86 18.19 5.51
CA ALA A 125 10.28 18.45 5.74
C ALA A 125 11.14 17.18 5.64
N ALA A 126 12.32 17.30 5.02
CA ALA A 126 13.25 16.18 4.83
C ALA A 126 13.78 15.61 6.16
N ASP A 127 13.72 16.37 7.25
CA ASP A 127 14.08 15.97 8.61
C ASP A 127 12.88 15.62 9.52
N ALA A 128 11.68 15.43 8.96
CA ALA A 128 10.54 14.90 9.69
C ALA A 128 10.89 13.56 10.39
N GLY A 129 10.57 13.44 11.68
CA GLY A 129 10.89 12.29 12.51
C GLY A 129 12.35 12.17 12.96
N LYS A 130 13.23 13.18 12.76
CA LYS A 130 14.67 13.11 13.10
C LYS A 130 14.98 12.57 14.50
N ALA A 131 14.14 12.87 15.49
CA ALA A 131 14.31 12.46 16.89
C ALA A 131 13.67 11.09 17.22
N GLN A 132 12.95 10.47 16.27
CA GLN A 132 12.24 9.21 16.48
C GLN A 132 13.14 7.98 16.24
N ASP A 133 12.76 6.85 16.84
CA ASP A 133 13.31 5.52 16.60
C ASP A 133 12.16 4.61 16.13
N ILE A 134 12.22 4.12 14.89
CA ILE A 134 11.09 3.45 14.23
C ILE A 134 11.41 2.03 13.77
N ALA A 135 10.45 1.14 13.94
CA ALA A 135 10.44 -0.19 13.35
C ALA A 135 9.48 -0.23 12.15
N LEU A 136 10.00 -0.62 10.98
CA LEU A 136 9.23 -0.75 9.75
C LEU A 136 9.17 -2.23 9.35
N LEU A 137 7.98 -2.76 9.06
CA LEU A 137 7.82 -4.06 8.41
C LEU A 137 7.34 -3.84 6.96
N ILE A 138 8.02 -4.44 5.99
CA ILE A 138 7.62 -4.38 4.58
C ILE A 138 7.06 -5.74 4.18
N VAL A 139 5.82 -5.79 3.70
CA VAL A 139 5.09 -7.00 3.31
C VAL A 139 4.71 -6.90 1.84
N GLY A 140 4.92 -7.97 1.07
CA GLY A 140 4.41 -7.99 -0.31
C GLY A 140 4.84 -9.19 -1.14
N ASP A 141 4.71 -9.04 -2.46
CA ASP A 141 4.90 -10.13 -3.42
C ASP A 141 6.31 -10.15 -4.06
N SER A 142 6.42 -10.52 -5.34
CA SER A 142 7.66 -10.53 -6.10
C SER A 142 8.32 -9.16 -6.22
N LEU A 143 7.55 -8.07 -6.22
CA LEU A 143 8.13 -6.72 -6.24
C LEU A 143 8.88 -6.41 -4.94
N THR A 144 8.40 -6.96 -3.83
CA THR A 144 9.06 -6.87 -2.51
C THR A 144 10.20 -7.88 -2.41
N HIS A 145 10.00 -9.09 -2.95
CA HIS A 145 11.00 -10.16 -3.02
C HIS A 145 12.29 -9.76 -3.75
N ALA A 146 12.20 -8.87 -4.74
CA ALA A 146 13.37 -8.33 -5.43
C ALA A 146 14.30 -7.51 -4.52
N SER A 147 13.81 -7.07 -3.35
CA SER A 147 14.48 -6.17 -2.39
C SER A 147 14.85 -4.78 -2.93
N ALA A 148 14.65 -4.49 -4.22
CA ALA A 148 15.07 -3.23 -4.83
C ALA A 148 14.35 -1.98 -4.28
N TYR A 149 13.02 -1.99 -4.11
CA TYR A 149 12.33 -0.85 -3.49
C TYR A 149 12.54 -0.77 -1.95
N PRO A 150 12.61 -1.88 -1.19
CA PRO A 150 13.10 -1.86 0.20
C PRO A 150 14.50 -1.25 0.34
N ASN A 151 15.44 -1.58 -0.56
CA ASN A 151 16.78 -1.01 -0.58
C ASN A 151 16.74 0.50 -0.82
N GLU A 152 15.87 1.00 -1.70
CA GLU A 152 15.71 2.44 -1.90
C GLU A 152 15.13 3.13 -0.66
N MET A 153 14.13 2.54 0.00
CA MET A 153 13.62 3.06 1.27
C MET A 153 14.71 3.14 2.34
N ALA A 154 15.54 2.10 2.48
CA ALA A 154 16.68 2.10 3.39
C ALA A 154 17.73 3.15 3.03
N ARG A 155 18.02 3.34 1.73
CA ARG A 155 18.94 4.38 1.23
C ARG A 155 18.44 5.78 1.57
N LEU A 156 17.15 6.07 1.31
CA LEU A 156 16.51 7.35 1.61
C LEU A 156 16.41 7.61 3.12
N LEU A 157 16.08 6.60 3.93
CA LEU A 157 16.07 6.66 5.40
C LEU A 157 17.47 6.81 6.01
N SER A 158 18.53 6.47 5.28
CA SER A 158 19.92 6.64 5.73
C SER A 158 20.50 8.03 5.42
N LEU A 159 19.75 8.91 4.73
CA LEU A 159 20.19 10.29 4.51
C LEU A 159 20.19 11.09 5.82
N PRO A 160 21.08 12.09 6.00
CA PRO A 160 21.16 12.89 7.22
C PRO A 160 19.83 13.57 7.59
N GLY A 161 19.46 13.50 8.87
CA GLY A 161 18.24 14.11 9.40
C GLY A 161 17.00 13.20 9.43
N ASN A 162 17.09 11.96 8.94
CA ASN A 162 16.04 10.96 9.14
C ASN A 162 15.99 10.41 10.58
N PRO A 163 14.88 9.73 10.97
CA PRO A 163 14.80 8.94 12.20
C PRO A 163 15.89 7.86 12.27
N LYS A 164 16.15 7.36 13.48
CA LYS A 164 16.72 6.02 13.63
C LYS A 164 15.70 5.00 13.13
N TRP A 165 16.12 4.03 12.33
CA TRP A 165 15.22 3.06 11.73
C TRP A 165 15.75 1.63 11.86
N ARG A 166 14.83 0.68 11.91
CA ARG A 166 15.11 -0.75 11.81
C ARG A 166 14.04 -1.43 10.96
N MET A 167 14.45 -2.12 9.90
CA MET A 167 13.52 -3.02 9.20
C MET A 167 13.34 -4.32 9.99
N LEU A 168 12.08 -4.67 10.23
CA LEU A 168 11.65 -5.98 10.71
C LEU A 168 11.44 -6.89 9.50
N GLY A 169 11.59 -8.20 9.70
CA GLY A 169 11.46 -9.18 8.63
C GLY A 169 12.39 -10.37 8.82
N THR A 170 11.91 -11.53 8.40
CA THR A 170 12.66 -12.78 8.36
C THR A 170 13.31 -13.02 7.00
N HIS A 171 12.73 -12.48 5.93
CA HIS A 171 13.24 -12.67 4.58
C HIS A 171 14.35 -11.69 4.23
N ARG A 172 15.47 -12.24 3.75
CA ARG A 172 16.67 -11.50 3.34
C ARG A 172 17.30 -12.16 2.10
N PRO A 173 16.76 -11.89 0.90
CA PRO A 173 17.38 -12.28 -0.37
C PRO A 173 18.83 -11.81 -0.49
N ALA A 174 19.61 -12.44 -1.36
CA ALA A 174 20.98 -11.98 -1.68
C ALA A 174 21.02 -10.56 -2.30
N SER A 175 19.89 -10.06 -2.83
CA SER A 175 19.74 -8.68 -3.32
C SER A 175 19.37 -7.67 -2.22
N ALA A 176 19.08 -8.09 -0.99
CA ALA A 176 18.80 -7.18 0.12
C ALA A 176 20.10 -6.50 0.59
N ALA A 177 20.07 -5.18 0.71
CA ALA A 177 21.18 -4.40 1.24
C ALA A 177 21.36 -4.66 2.75
N THR A 178 22.50 -4.23 3.31
CA THR A 178 22.76 -4.31 4.75
C THR A 178 21.61 -3.67 5.54
N ASN A 179 21.15 -4.36 6.59
CA ASN A 179 20.00 -3.99 7.44
C ASN A 179 18.62 -3.97 6.75
N VAL A 180 18.51 -4.38 5.49
CA VAL A 180 17.22 -4.61 4.83
C VAL A 180 16.71 -6.01 5.16
N ALA A 181 15.47 -6.07 5.62
CA ALA A 181 14.70 -7.29 5.84
C ALA A 181 13.23 -6.99 5.53
N HIS A 182 12.48 -8.00 5.09
CA HIS A 182 11.08 -7.84 4.74
C HIS A 182 10.34 -9.20 4.81
N GLU A 183 9.08 -9.20 4.41
CA GLU A 183 8.23 -10.38 4.19
C GLU A 183 7.72 -10.31 2.75
N GLY A 184 8.65 -10.51 1.80
CA GLY A 184 8.43 -10.29 0.37
C GLY A 184 8.59 -11.57 -0.43
N TYR A 185 7.52 -12.09 -1.01
CA TYR A 185 7.49 -13.46 -1.53
C TYR A 185 6.91 -13.57 -2.95
N GLY A 186 7.71 -14.10 -3.88
CA GLY A 186 7.33 -14.21 -5.28
C GLY A 186 6.05 -15.01 -5.50
N GLY A 187 5.08 -14.42 -6.22
CA GLY A 187 3.80 -15.05 -6.53
C GLY A 187 2.81 -15.13 -5.36
N TRP A 188 3.04 -14.42 -4.25
CA TRP A 188 2.13 -14.42 -3.10
C TRP A 188 1.00 -13.41 -3.26
N THR A 189 -0.08 -13.69 -2.53
CA THR A 189 -1.37 -13.01 -2.51
C THR A 189 -1.72 -12.64 -1.07
N TRP A 190 -2.69 -11.74 -0.86
CA TRP A 190 -3.20 -11.47 0.49
C TRP A 190 -3.68 -12.76 1.17
N SER A 191 -4.42 -13.60 0.41
CA SER A 191 -4.91 -14.89 0.90
C SER A 191 -3.78 -15.83 1.36
N ARG A 192 -2.65 -15.86 0.65
CA ARG A 192 -1.50 -16.70 1.05
C ARG A 192 -0.90 -16.24 2.38
N PHE A 193 -0.78 -14.94 2.63
CA PHE A 193 -0.34 -14.45 3.94
C PHE A 193 -1.29 -14.86 5.08
N ASN A 194 -2.60 -14.96 4.81
CA ASN A 194 -3.60 -15.35 5.80
C ASN A 194 -3.70 -16.86 6.06
N THR A 195 -3.33 -17.70 5.09
CA THR A 195 -3.73 -19.13 5.09
C THR A 195 -2.63 -20.14 4.79
N LEU A 196 -1.54 -19.74 4.14
CA LEU A 196 -0.52 -20.68 3.66
C LEU A 196 0.30 -21.21 4.84
N PHE A 197 0.22 -22.51 5.11
CA PHE A 197 0.98 -23.17 6.18
C PHE A 197 1.33 -24.61 5.81
N ASN A 198 2.59 -24.97 6.07
CA ASN A 198 3.12 -26.31 5.90
C ASN A 198 3.62 -26.83 7.27
N PRO A 199 2.96 -27.83 7.89
CA PRO A 199 3.33 -28.32 9.22
C PRO A 199 4.72 -28.98 9.24
N ASP A 200 5.14 -29.63 8.15
CA ASP A 200 6.45 -30.27 8.04
C ASP A 200 7.58 -29.25 7.89
N ARG A 201 7.23 -28.02 7.50
CA ARG A 201 8.17 -26.93 7.26
C ARG A 201 7.55 -25.58 7.64
N PRO A 202 7.39 -25.29 8.95
CA PRO A 202 6.66 -24.11 9.44
C PRO A 202 7.50 -22.81 9.41
N MET A 203 8.71 -22.84 8.84
CA MET A 203 9.58 -21.65 8.78
C MET A 203 9.06 -20.63 7.76
N PRO A 204 9.18 -19.32 8.03
CA PRO A 204 8.80 -18.30 7.05
C PRO A 204 9.57 -18.42 5.72
N GLY A 205 8.85 -18.18 4.62
CA GLY A 205 9.41 -17.70 3.36
C GLY A 205 10.10 -18.71 2.42
N TYR A 206 10.85 -19.67 2.94
CA TYR A 206 11.55 -20.67 2.11
C TYR A 206 10.79 -21.99 1.93
N THR A 207 9.69 -22.20 2.64
CA THR A 207 9.09 -23.54 2.78
C THR A 207 7.59 -23.63 2.53
N ASN A 208 7.02 -22.63 1.85
CA ASN A 208 5.58 -22.47 1.62
C ASN A 208 4.76 -22.41 2.93
N SER A 209 5.27 -21.64 3.90
CA SER A 209 4.54 -21.24 5.12
C SER A 209 4.60 -19.71 5.26
N SER A 210 3.45 -19.10 5.52
CA SER A 210 3.33 -17.68 5.81
C SER A 210 4.03 -17.35 7.13
N PRO A 211 4.80 -16.24 7.21
CA PRO A 211 5.33 -15.74 8.48
C PRO A 211 4.25 -15.51 9.53
N PHE A 212 3.03 -15.22 9.09
CA PHE A 212 1.91 -14.80 9.94
C PHE A 212 0.96 -15.95 10.26
N VAL A 213 1.18 -17.19 9.78
CA VAL A 213 0.32 -18.33 10.13
C VAL A 213 1.06 -19.29 11.04
N ALA A 214 0.46 -19.62 12.18
CA ALA A 214 1.05 -20.48 13.19
C ALA A 214 0.07 -21.52 13.72
N ALA A 215 0.59 -22.66 14.17
CA ALA A 215 -0.15 -23.75 14.82
C ALA A 215 -0.56 -23.39 16.27
N THR A 216 -1.16 -22.21 16.46
CA THR A 216 -1.56 -21.64 17.77
C THR A 216 -3.06 -21.70 18.03
N GLY A 217 -3.85 -22.12 17.04
CA GLY A 217 -5.30 -22.27 17.18
C GLY A 217 -5.71 -23.49 18.03
N PRO A 218 -7.02 -23.66 18.27
CA PRO A 218 -7.55 -24.79 19.03
C PRO A 218 -7.04 -26.13 18.49
N GLN A 219 -6.59 -27.00 19.39
CA GLN A 219 -5.97 -28.30 19.06
C GLN A 219 -4.68 -28.19 18.20
N GLY A 220 -3.99 -27.05 18.23
CA GLY A 220 -2.77 -26.81 17.44
C GLY A 220 -3.05 -26.55 15.95
N LYS A 221 -4.29 -26.18 15.58
CA LYS A 221 -4.63 -25.88 14.19
C LYS A 221 -3.91 -24.60 13.70
N PRO A 222 -3.47 -24.55 12.44
CA PRO A 222 -2.91 -23.33 11.85
C PRO A 222 -3.94 -22.20 11.80
N GLN A 223 -3.56 -21.00 12.22
CA GLN A 223 -4.35 -19.78 12.15
C GLN A 223 -3.46 -18.56 11.91
N LEU A 224 -4.05 -17.48 11.39
CA LEU A 224 -3.40 -16.17 11.30
C LEU A 224 -3.11 -15.65 12.73
N ASP A 225 -1.83 -15.39 13.01
CA ASP A 225 -1.29 -15.02 14.32
C ASP A 225 -0.04 -14.13 14.15
N VAL A 226 -0.30 -12.86 13.85
CA VAL A 226 0.75 -11.81 13.73
C VAL A 226 1.44 -11.55 15.07
N GLY A 227 0.76 -11.77 16.21
CA GLY A 227 1.32 -11.61 17.55
C GLY A 227 2.45 -12.60 17.83
N ASN A 228 2.25 -13.87 17.49
CA ASN A 228 3.28 -14.91 17.51
C ASN A 228 4.46 -14.56 16.60
N TYR A 229 4.20 -14.01 15.39
CA TYR A 229 5.26 -13.55 14.50
C TYR A 229 6.12 -12.44 15.12
N ILE A 230 5.49 -11.38 15.65
CA ILE A 230 6.20 -10.26 16.31
C ILE A 230 7.03 -10.78 17.49
N LYS A 231 6.47 -11.66 18.31
CA LYS A 231 7.16 -12.26 19.45
C LYS A 231 8.39 -13.08 19.03
N LYS A 232 8.26 -13.96 18.03
CA LYS A 232 9.33 -14.88 17.60
C LYS A 232 10.40 -14.23 16.73
N HIS A 233 10.01 -13.33 15.83
CA HIS A 233 10.87 -12.87 14.74
C HIS A 233 11.25 -11.39 14.82
N CYS A 234 10.48 -10.57 15.55
CA CYS A 234 10.78 -9.14 15.75
C CYS A 234 11.40 -8.85 17.14
N GLY A 235 11.64 -9.89 17.95
CA GLY A 235 12.13 -9.78 19.32
C GLY A 235 11.12 -9.12 20.26
N GLY A 236 9.82 -9.26 19.98
CA GLY A 236 8.74 -8.59 20.73
C GLY A 236 8.55 -7.10 20.43
N ARG A 237 9.43 -6.46 19.65
CA ARG A 237 9.19 -5.08 19.16
C ARG A 237 8.18 -5.12 18.01
N ALA A 238 6.96 -4.67 18.27
CA ALA A 238 5.96 -4.41 17.25
C ALA A 238 6.47 -3.38 16.21
N PRO A 239 5.99 -3.44 14.95
CA PRO A 239 6.21 -2.38 13.98
C PRO A 239 5.54 -1.09 14.42
N ASP A 240 6.22 0.03 14.18
CA ASP A 240 5.64 1.38 14.21
C ASP A 240 4.88 1.68 12.90
N PHE A 241 5.32 1.05 11.81
CA PHE A 241 4.79 1.16 10.46
C PHE A 241 4.81 -0.19 9.75
N VAL A 242 3.79 -0.50 8.97
CA VAL A 242 3.78 -1.65 8.06
C VAL A 242 3.38 -1.18 6.67
N THR A 243 4.14 -1.57 5.64
CA THR A 243 3.78 -1.28 4.25
C THR A 243 3.39 -2.54 3.50
N PHE A 244 2.31 -2.50 2.74
CA PHE A 244 1.82 -3.61 1.94
C PHE A 244 1.85 -3.24 0.45
N LEU A 245 2.54 -4.04 -0.38
CA LEU A 245 2.41 -3.98 -1.85
C LEU A 245 2.02 -5.35 -2.38
N LEU A 246 0.71 -5.51 -2.63
CA LEU A 246 0.02 -6.75 -2.99
C LEU A 246 -1.19 -6.44 -3.89
N GLY A 247 -1.75 -7.47 -4.53
CA GLY A 247 -2.88 -7.36 -5.44
C GLY A 247 -2.54 -7.76 -6.88
N ILE A 248 -1.26 -7.75 -7.27
CA ILE A 248 -0.85 -8.22 -8.60
C ILE A 248 -1.23 -9.69 -8.76
N ASN A 249 -0.67 -10.59 -7.97
CA ASN A 249 -0.90 -12.04 -8.13
C ASN A 249 -2.36 -12.45 -7.85
N ASP A 250 -3.06 -11.70 -7.00
CA ASP A 250 -4.48 -11.90 -6.70
C ASP A 250 -5.36 -11.64 -7.94
N CYS A 251 -5.05 -10.60 -8.71
CA CYS A 251 -5.90 -10.14 -9.81
C CYS A 251 -5.33 -10.40 -11.22
N PHE A 252 -4.06 -10.77 -11.38
CA PHE A 252 -3.38 -10.89 -12.69
C PHE A 252 -4.09 -11.82 -13.68
N ARG A 253 -4.79 -12.84 -13.17
CA ARG A 253 -5.50 -13.83 -13.99
C ARG A 253 -6.92 -13.42 -14.38
N LEU A 254 -7.46 -12.37 -13.78
CA LEU A 254 -8.80 -11.86 -14.06
C LEU A 254 -8.86 -11.27 -15.47
N LYS A 255 -10.07 -11.18 -16.02
CA LYS A 255 -10.33 -10.80 -17.40
C LYS A 255 -11.26 -9.59 -17.44
N ALA A 256 -10.89 -8.58 -18.25
CA ALA A 256 -11.61 -7.30 -18.30
C ALA A 256 -12.91 -7.36 -19.14
N ASP A 257 -13.06 -8.38 -19.97
CA ASP A 257 -14.27 -8.70 -20.75
C ASP A 257 -15.34 -9.45 -19.93
N ASP A 258 -15.02 -9.90 -18.72
CA ASP A 258 -15.99 -10.31 -17.69
C ASP A 258 -15.94 -9.36 -16.47
N PRO A 259 -16.64 -8.20 -16.52
CA PRO A 259 -16.66 -7.25 -15.42
C PRO A 259 -17.21 -7.82 -14.11
N ALA A 260 -18.10 -8.82 -14.17
CA ALA A 260 -18.73 -9.41 -12.99
C ALA A 260 -17.75 -10.31 -12.23
N ALA A 261 -17.04 -11.20 -12.94
CA ALA A 261 -15.98 -12.01 -12.35
C ALA A 261 -14.79 -11.16 -11.89
N LEU A 262 -14.43 -10.11 -12.64
CA LEU A 262 -13.40 -9.14 -12.25
C LEU A 262 -13.74 -8.46 -10.92
N ASP A 263 -14.94 -7.89 -10.77
CA ASP A 263 -15.35 -7.23 -9.53
C ASP A 263 -15.52 -8.20 -8.36
N ALA A 264 -15.97 -9.44 -8.62
CA ALA A 264 -16.03 -10.49 -7.60
C ALA A 264 -14.63 -10.88 -7.10
N GLY A 265 -13.67 -11.11 -8.02
CA GLY A 265 -12.29 -11.44 -7.68
C GLY A 265 -11.58 -10.33 -6.90
N ILE A 266 -11.76 -9.06 -7.30
CA ILE A 266 -11.22 -7.92 -6.53
C ILE A 266 -11.88 -7.82 -5.14
N THR A 267 -13.18 -8.11 -5.03
CA THR A 267 -13.87 -8.12 -3.71
C THR A 267 -13.29 -9.19 -2.79
N GLN A 268 -13.04 -10.39 -3.30
CA GLN A 268 -12.40 -11.47 -2.52
C GLN A 268 -10.98 -11.09 -2.09
N MET A 269 -10.21 -10.44 -2.95
CA MET A 269 -8.88 -9.93 -2.59
C MET A 269 -8.96 -8.88 -1.48
N LEU A 270 -9.85 -7.89 -1.57
CA LEU A 270 -10.03 -6.86 -0.55
C LEU A 270 -10.45 -7.44 0.81
N GLN A 271 -11.34 -8.45 0.82
CA GLN A 271 -11.69 -9.19 2.04
C GLN A 271 -10.47 -9.87 2.68
N GLN A 272 -9.55 -10.41 1.87
CA GLN A 272 -8.30 -10.99 2.38
C GLN A 272 -7.33 -9.90 2.87
N ALA A 273 -7.35 -8.70 2.28
CA ALA A 273 -6.61 -7.56 2.78
C ALA A 273 -7.11 -7.12 4.17
N ASP A 274 -8.44 -6.96 4.34
CA ASP A 274 -9.02 -6.59 5.64
C ASP A 274 -8.66 -7.58 6.75
N LEU A 275 -8.68 -8.90 6.47
CA LEU A 275 -8.26 -9.92 7.44
C LEU A 275 -6.81 -9.74 7.89
N LEU A 276 -5.88 -9.45 6.97
CA LEU A 276 -4.47 -9.27 7.32
C LEU A 276 -4.26 -7.95 8.09
N LEU A 277 -4.87 -6.86 7.62
CA LEU A 277 -4.79 -5.54 8.26
C LEU A 277 -5.36 -5.57 9.69
N ALA A 278 -6.50 -6.24 9.89
CA ALA A 278 -7.09 -6.43 11.21
C ALA A 278 -6.16 -7.20 12.17
N ALA A 279 -5.56 -8.31 11.71
CA ALA A 279 -4.60 -9.08 12.52
C ALA A 279 -3.33 -8.26 12.85
N PHE A 280 -2.90 -7.36 11.96
CA PHE A 280 -1.82 -6.43 12.25
C PHE A 280 -2.20 -5.38 13.28
N HIS A 281 -3.41 -4.81 13.24
CA HIS A 281 -3.88 -3.89 14.28
C HIS A 281 -4.08 -4.58 15.63
N GLU A 282 -4.57 -5.83 15.66
CA GLU A 282 -4.70 -6.59 16.91
C GLU A 282 -3.32 -6.82 17.56
N ALA A 283 -2.34 -7.27 16.78
CA ALA A 283 -1.00 -7.57 17.26
C ALA A 283 -0.12 -6.32 17.50
N ALA A 284 -0.42 -5.20 16.84
CA ALA A 284 0.30 -3.94 16.95
C ALA A 284 -0.66 -2.73 16.88
N PRO A 285 -1.44 -2.42 17.95
CA PRO A 285 -2.50 -1.39 17.94
C PRO A 285 -2.06 0.07 17.74
N LYS A 286 -0.77 0.31 17.54
CA LYS A 286 -0.17 1.63 17.25
C LYS A 286 0.57 1.66 15.90
N ALA A 287 0.59 0.54 15.18
CA ALA A 287 1.19 0.48 13.85
C ALA A 287 0.32 1.26 12.86
N GLU A 288 0.95 1.99 11.97
CA GLU A 288 0.28 2.66 10.86
C GLU A 288 0.51 1.85 9.58
N LEU A 289 -0.57 1.51 8.88
CA LEU A 289 -0.58 0.54 7.78
C LEU A 289 -0.68 1.26 6.43
N GLY A 290 0.42 1.33 5.69
CA GLY A 290 0.49 1.93 4.35
C GLY A 290 0.21 0.91 3.26
N VAL A 291 -0.96 0.98 2.63
CA VAL A 291 -1.34 0.11 1.51
C VAL A 291 -0.96 0.78 0.19
N GLY A 292 -0.01 0.20 -0.52
CA GLY A 292 0.38 0.61 -1.86
C GLY A 292 -0.71 0.29 -2.88
N LEU A 293 -1.11 1.29 -3.67
CA LEU A 293 -1.97 1.08 -4.83
C LEU A 293 -1.23 0.26 -5.89
N THR A 294 -1.93 -0.72 -6.46
CA THR A 294 -1.31 -1.73 -7.32
C THR A 294 -0.64 -1.06 -8.52
N THR A 295 0.66 -1.29 -8.68
CA THR A 295 1.45 -0.66 -9.75
C THR A 295 0.97 -1.10 -11.13
N PRO A 296 1.04 -0.22 -12.15
CA PRO A 296 0.73 -0.58 -13.54
C PRO A 296 1.68 -1.66 -14.08
N GLY A 297 1.44 -2.10 -15.32
CA GLY A 297 2.39 -2.90 -16.08
C GLY A 297 3.20 -2.06 -17.06
N ASN A 298 4.23 -2.67 -17.65
CA ASN A 298 5.00 -2.13 -18.78
C ASN A 298 4.06 -1.69 -19.91
N ILE A 299 4.36 -0.57 -20.57
CA ILE A 299 3.53 -0.08 -21.69
C ILE A 299 3.58 -1.00 -22.92
N ARG A 300 4.65 -1.79 -23.08
CA ARG A 300 4.93 -2.60 -24.28
C ARG A 300 4.20 -3.94 -24.26
N GLU A 301 3.37 -4.23 -25.26
CA GLU A 301 2.79 -5.57 -25.47
C GLU A 301 3.89 -6.64 -25.64
N ALA A 302 5.02 -6.29 -26.27
CA ALA A 302 6.17 -7.19 -26.42
C ALA A 302 6.71 -7.72 -25.08
N ALA A 303 6.59 -6.97 -23.98
CA ALA A 303 7.00 -7.41 -22.65
C ALA A 303 6.04 -8.48 -22.09
N PHE A 304 4.74 -8.34 -22.36
CA PHE A 304 3.72 -9.33 -22.03
C PHE A 304 3.91 -10.61 -22.84
N VAL A 305 4.14 -10.48 -24.15
CA VAL A 305 4.48 -11.62 -25.02
C VAL A 305 5.78 -12.31 -24.58
N ALA A 306 6.79 -11.55 -24.13
CA ALA A 306 8.04 -12.13 -23.64
C ALA A 306 7.80 -13.07 -22.44
N ASN A 307 7.06 -12.63 -21.42
CA ASN A 307 6.81 -13.39 -20.18
C ASN A 307 5.69 -14.43 -20.31
N TYR A 308 4.62 -14.12 -21.05
CA TYR A 308 3.34 -14.84 -20.98
C TYR A 308 2.83 -15.37 -22.33
N LYS A 309 3.57 -15.12 -23.42
CA LYS A 309 3.13 -15.43 -24.79
C LYS A 309 1.74 -14.81 -25.02
N ASN A 310 0.75 -15.60 -25.42
CA ASN A 310 -0.59 -15.11 -25.74
C ASN A 310 -1.59 -15.28 -24.56
N GLN A 311 -1.15 -15.59 -23.34
CA GLN A 311 -2.05 -15.89 -22.21
C GLN A 311 -2.60 -14.63 -21.52
N TYR A 312 -1.80 -13.56 -21.47
CA TYR A 312 -2.12 -12.29 -20.81
C TYR A 312 -1.59 -11.13 -21.68
N SER A 313 -2.47 -10.25 -22.16
CA SER A 313 -2.10 -9.07 -22.93
C SER A 313 -1.93 -7.82 -22.04
N ARG A 314 -1.18 -6.83 -22.53
CA ARG A 314 -1.02 -5.54 -21.85
C ARG A 314 -2.36 -4.83 -21.70
N ALA A 315 -3.21 -4.91 -22.72
CA ALA A 315 -4.55 -4.29 -22.70
C ALA A 315 -5.45 -4.86 -21.59
N ASN A 316 -5.48 -6.19 -21.41
CA ASN A 316 -6.24 -6.81 -20.32
C ASN A 316 -5.69 -6.40 -18.95
N TRP A 317 -4.36 -6.50 -18.75
CA TRP A 317 -3.77 -6.13 -17.46
C TRP A 317 -3.98 -4.65 -17.12
N HIS A 318 -3.86 -3.75 -18.09
CA HIS A 318 -4.13 -2.32 -17.89
C HIS A 318 -5.56 -2.06 -17.40
N ALA A 319 -6.56 -2.69 -18.02
CA ALA A 319 -7.96 -2.55 -17.59
C ALA A 319 -8.23 -3.19 -16.21
N VAL A 320 -7.65 -4.36 -15.94
CA VAL A 320 -7.75 -5.04 -14.63
C VAL A 320 -7.08 -4.23 -13.52
N GLN A 321 -5.86 -3.72 -13.75
CA GLN A 321 -5.11 -2.92 -12.78
C GLN A 321 -5.77 -1.56 -12.53
N HIS A 322 -6.28 -0.87 -13.55
CA HIS A 322 -7.04 0.37 -13.34
C HIS A 322 -8.32 0.10 -12.53
N ARG A 323 -9.07 -0.97 -12.84
CA ARG A 323 -10.24 -1.36 -12.03
C ARG A 323 -9.86 -1.72 -10.61
N LEU A 324 -8.74 -2.40 -10.40
CA LEU A 324 -8.22 -2.72 -9.08
C LEU A 324 -7.86 -1.45 -8.30
N VAL A 325 -7.20 -0.46 -8.91
CA VAL A 325 -6.91 0.84 -8.26
C VAL A 325 -8.20 1.57 -7.89
N GLU A 326 -9.21 1.64 -8.76
CA GLU A 326 -10.52 2.21 -8.40
C GLU A 326 -11.13 1.56 -7.16
N ARG A 327 -11.05 0.23 -7.08
CA ARG A 327 -11.58 -0.56 -5.97
C ARG A 327 -10.76 -0.41 -4.70
N GLN A 328 -9.43 -0.30 -4.79
CA GLN A 328 -8.55 0.01 -3.67
C GLN A 328 -8.81 1.42 -3.13
N LEU A 329 -8.94 2.42 -4.01
CA LEU A 329 -9.31 3.79 -3.65
C LEU A 329 -10.66 3.81 -2.90
N ALA A 330 -11.70 3.19 -3.46
CA ALA A 330 -13.03 3.14 -2.85
C ALA A 330 -13.09 2.35 -1.52
N HIS A 331 -12.15 1.42 -1.28
CA HIS A 331 -12.12 0.56 -0.10
C HIS A 331 -11.22 1.08 1.03
N PHE A 332 -10.17 1.84 0.70
CA PHE A 332 -9.18 2.32 1.68
C PHE A 332 -9.20 3.83 1.95
N ALA A 333 -9.80 4.66 1.08
CA ALA A 333 -9.85 6.11 1.32
C ALA A 333 -10.78 6.43 2.51
N GLY A 334 -10.38 7.37 3.37
CA GLY A 334 -11.15 7.73 4.57
C GLY A 334 -10.90 6.83 5.79
N ARG A 335 -10.07 5.78 5.65
CA ARG A 335 -9.70 4.85 6.74
C ARG A 335 -8.48 5.30 7.55
N GLU A 336 -8.02 6.53 7.36
CA GLU A 336 -6.88 7.11 8.10
C GLU A 336 -7.13 7.15 9.62
N ALA A 337 -8.38 7.25 10.04
CA ALA A 337 -8.79 7.19 11.45
C ALA A 337 -8.64 5.79 12.07
N GLU A 338 -8.63 4.73 11.25
CA GLU A 338 -8.29 3.36 11.67
C GLU A 338 -6.78 3.13 11.72
N GLY A 339 -5.96 4.04 11.19
CA GLY A 339 -4.52 3.84 11.01
C GLY A 339 -4.14 3.23 9.65
N ILE A 340 -5.10 3.10 8.71
CA ILE A 340 -4.87 2.58 7.36
C ILE A 340 -4.76 3.76 6.38
N PHE A 341 -3.70 3.76 5.57
CA PHE A 341 -3.37 4.85 4.67
C PHE A 341 -3.11 4.34 3.26
N ILE A 342 -3.59 5.08 2.26
CA ILE A 342 -3.25 4.85 0.86
C ILE A 342 -1.85 5.42 0.57
N VAL A 343 -1.03 4.63 -0.11
CA VAL A 343 0.26 5.04 -0.69
C VAL A 343 0.18 4.97 -2.22
N PRO A 344 0.32 6.09 -2.94
CA PRO A 344 0.14 6.13 -4.39
C PRO A 344 1.41 5.69 -5.14
N THR A 345 1.69 4.39 -5.09
CA THR A 345 2.82 3.73 -5.78
C THR A 345 2.60 3.60 -7.29
N GLU A 346 1.36 3.60 -7.75
CA GLU A 346 0.96 3.53 -9.16
C GLU A 346 1.27 4.82 -9.92
N LEU A 347 1.14 6.00 -9.29
CA LEU A 347 1.32 7.29 -9.96
C LEU A 347 2.77 7.60 -10.35
N ASN A 348 3.73 7.22 -9.49
CA ASN A 348 5.14 7.60 -9.63
C ASN A 348 5.92 6.70 -10.61
N LEU A 349 5.38 5.53 -10.94
CA LEU A 349 6.08 4.50 -11.71
C LEU A 349 6.00 4.77 -13.22
N ASP A 350 7.15 4.99 -13.84
CA ASP A 350 7.24 5.20 -15.28
C ASP A 350 7.05 3.87 -16.05
N ILE A 351 5.90 3.70 -16.70
CA ILE A 351 5.58 2.50 -17.49
C ILE A 351 6.41 2.36 -18.79
N VAL A 352 7.14 3.40 -19.18
CA VAL A 352 8.02 3.43 -20.36
C VAL A 352 9.46 3.17 -19.95
N GLY A 353 10.02 4.04 -19.08
CA GLY A 353 11.42 4.03 -18.67
C GLY A 353 11.72 3.27 -17.37
N GLY A 354 10.71 2.99 -16.55
CA GLY A 354 10.83 2.27 -15.28
C GLY A 354 10.76 0.74 -15.41
N TYR A 355 10.72 0.20 -16.63
CA TYR A 355 10.70 -1.24 -16.92
C TYR A 355 11.80 -1.65 -17.89
N PRO A 356 12.32 -2.89 -17.83
CA PRO A 356 13.10 -3.47 -18.92
C PRO A 356 12.18 -3.82 -20.10
N ASP A 357 12.69 -3.86 -21.33
CA ASP A 357 11.86 -4.08 -22.53
C ASP A 357 11.13 -5.44 -22.56
N ASN A 358 11.59 -6.41 -21.77
CA ASN A 358 11.11 -7.80 -21.77
C ASN A 358 10.44 -8.27 -20.45
N ASN A 359 10.11 -7.38 -19.52
CA ASN A 359 9.34 -7.73 -18.32
C ASN A 359 8.07 -6.88 -18.20
N ALA A 360 6.94 -7.56 -18.09
CA ALA A 360 5.60 -6.99 -18.11
C ALA A 360 5.17 -6.36 -16.78
N VAL A 361 5.64 -6.91 -15.66
CA VAL A 361 5.16 -6.52 -14.31
C VAL A 361 6.26 -6.23 -13.30
N HIS A 362 7.51 -6.67 -13.53
CA HIS A 362 8.64 -6.33 -12.65
C HIS A 362 9.39 -5.11 -13.22
N PRO A 363 9.47 -4.00 -12.47
CA PRO A 363 10.24 -2.82 -12.86
C PRO A 363 11.74 -3.10 -13.04
N ASN A 364 12.44 -2.13 -13.64
CA ASN A 364 13.89 -2.01 -13.54
C ASN A 364 14.28 -1.24 -12.27
N THR A 365 15.58 -0.99 -12.05
CA THR A 365 16.08 -0.25 -10.89
C THR A 365 15.40 1.10 -10.70
N THR A 366 15.22 1.89 -11.77
CA THR A 366 14.56 3.20 -11.72
C THR A 366 13.10 3.08 -11.27
N GLY A 367 12.36 2.12 -11.82
CA GLY A 367 10.96 1.91 -11.42
C GLY A 367 10.81 1.39 -9.98
N TYR A 368 11.69 0.51 -9.53
CA TYR A 368 11.74 0.13 -8.11
C TYR A 368 12.10 1.30 -7.19
N GLN A 369 12.98 2.21 -7.64
CA GLN A 369 13.29 3.42 -6.89
C GLN A 369 12.07 4.36 -6.79
N GLN A 370 11.27 4.50 -7.85
CA GLN A 370 10.02 5.26 -7.83
C GLN A 370 9.01 4.69 -6.81
N ILE A 371 8.86 3.37 -6.73
CA ILE A 371 8.04 2.69 -5.71
C ILE A 371 8.57 2.97 -4.29
N GLY A 372 9.89 2.84 -4.09
CA GLY A 372 10.54 3.10 -2.81
C GLY A 372 10.40 4.56 -2.35
N ALA A 373 10.50 5.51 -3.28
CA ALA A 373 10.29 6.93 -3.04
C ALA A 373 8.84 7.27 -2.63
N SER A 374 7.83 6.59 -3.20
CA SER A 374 6.43 6.75 -2.78
C SER A 374 6.19 6.30 -1.34
N PHE A 375 6.66 5.10 -0.96
CA PHE A 375 6.56 4.63 0.43
C PHE A 375 7.39 5.45 1.41
N TYR A 376 8.61 5.87 1.02
CA TYR A 376 9.42 6.77 1.83
C TYR A 376 8.70 8.11 2.08
N SER A 377 8.12 8.72 1.04
CA SER A 377 7.45 10.01 1.16
C SER A 377 6.18 9.95 2.02
N TRP A 378 5.41 8.86 1.92
CA TRP A 378 4.31 8.57 2.86
C TRP A 378 4.81 8.45 4.31
N LEU A 379 5.85 7.65 4.54
CA LEU A 379 6.44 7.45 5.86
C LEU A 379 6.91 8.78 6.47
N LYS A 380 7.57 9.64 5.69
CA LYS A 380 7.99 10.98 6.12
C LYS A 380 6.80 11.88 6.45
N TRP A 381 5.69 11.79 5.71
CA TRP A 381 4.48 12.53 6.06
C TRP A 381 3.89 12.04 7.39
N ARG A 382 3.83 10.72 7.62
CA ARG A 382 3.36 10.17 8.89
C ARG A 382 4.23 10.57 10.08
N LEU A 383 5.54 10.57 9.91
CA LEU A 383 6.49 11.06 10.92
C LEU A 383 6.24 12.54 11.27
N ALA A 384 6.00 13.38 10.26
CA ALA A 384 5.68 14.80 10.44
C ALA A 384 4.36 15.02 11.21
N GLU A 385 3.31 14.24 10.93
CA GLU A 385 2.06 14.32 11.70
C GLU A 385 2.24 13.80 13.14
N ARG A 386 3.08 12.78 13.38
CA ARG A 386 3.44 12.35 14.74
C ARG A 386 4.18 13.45 15.51
N ASP A 387 5.17 14.11 14.89
CA ASP A 387 5.89 15.24 15.48
C ASP A 387 4.93 16.40 15.82
N ARG A 388 4.00 16.73 14.90
CA ARG A 388 2.96 17.75 15.11
C ARG A 388 2.02 17.41 16.27
N LEU A 389 1.58 16.16 16.38
CA LEU A 389 0.72 15.69 17.47
C LEU A 389 1.45 15.62 18.82
N ALA A 390 2.78 15.51 18.82
CA ALA A 390 3.61 15.60 20.02
C ALA A 390 3.84 17.05 20.46
N ALA A 391 4.03 17.99 19.51
CA ALA A 391 4.24 19.41 19.78
C ALA A 391 2.96 20.19 20.14
N GLY A 392 1.78 19.61 19.90
CA GLY A 392 0.47 20.15 20.29
C GLY A 392 -0.06 19.64 21.64
N LYS A 393 0.79 18.99 22.45
CA LYS A 393 0.53 18.51 23.80
C LYS A 393 1.50 19.15 24.79
#